data_AF-A0A150SRV0-F1
#
_entry.id   AF-A0A150SRV0-F1
#
_cell.length_a   1.000
_cell.length_b   1.000
_cell.length_c   1.000
_cell.angle_alpha   90.00
_cell.angle_beta   90.00
_cell.angle_gamma   90.00
#
_symmetry.space_group_name_H-M   'P 1'
#
loop_
_entity.id
_entity.type
_entity.pdbx_description
1 polymer ?
#
loop_
_entity_poly.entity_id
_entity_poly.type
_entity_poly.pdbx_seq_one_letter_code
_entity_poly.pdbx_strand_id
1 'polypeptide(L)'
;LKDLLDEPEMSDARTRAALRLLMSLTLPAASVSPPLCTFIAARQVNLSLEHGHGGASPYGYMAYAWVAARTFRRYDEAYELGELALELNERSGQHELSCRLRLLLGAHISVFTKHLLSSLDLFKEAQEAGLRTGDLTYLAQACVHTALVRFGLGDECEAVRTEVDGFLSLARRAREELAVATLTSVRRALDELMSPARGGATLAPESGAVHAGLDEEKLAAPSYSAVAFIHHALKQQLCFLHEDYEGALRMGSLAEAKMQGGVGDHLATEVFFYACLAQLSPALSRGRQLSAASLPSYRDRLAEWAEQCPDNYRHKHLLVRAESARAAGEELAAMKLYDQAIEVAKVNGFVRDEALASELCAKFHLASGRERIAHVYMTDAHEGYARWGATAKVRQLSRKYPHLVARVALLGQQSRPPEASAPASVERSGSLDAMAVLRASRAICGELVLERLFERLLRVLLESTGARRAVLLLERDGALTVEAERTIDPETIRIGPATPLDAAADLAVSVVQHVAQTQQPVVLAGAAADDRFADDPYVVEANGRSLLCVAMTHQGRLAGVLYMEGDAVAGAFRAGQVELCGLLASQAAVAVHNALRYREAQETSSELRRSNEALEAEVVRLNEELRRARGETPST
;
A
#
# COMPACT_ATOMS: atom_id res chain seq x y z
N LEU A 1 -22.19 -15.45 22.15
CA LEU A 1 -21.70 -14.06 22.34
C LEU A 1 -22.84 -13.06 22.20
N LYS A 2 -23.63 -13.08 21.12
CA LYS A 2 -24.76 -12.14 20.94
C LYS A 2 -25.80 -12.16 22.07
N ASP A 3 -26.07 -13.33 22.65
CA ASP A 3 -26.99 -13.46 23.79
C ASP A 3 -26.54 -12.66 25.03
N LEU A 4 -25.24 -12.35 25.16
CA LEU A 4 -24.72 -11.52 26.26
C LEU A 4 -25.21 -10.06 26.16
N LEU A 5 -25.61 -9.60 24.98
CA LEU A 5 -26.13 -8.24 24.81
C LEU A 5 -27.47 -8.01 25.52
N ASP A 6 -28.18 -9.08 25.85
CA ASP A 6 -29.53 -9.04 26.44
C ASP A 6 -29.53 -9.42 27.95
N GLU A 7 -28.35 -9.58 28.56
CA GLU A 7 -28.20 -9.86 30.00
C GLU A 7 -28.61 -8.64 30.87
N PRO A 8 -29.16 -8.88 32.08
CA PRO A 8 -29.70 -7.81 32.91
C PRO A 8 -28.62 -6.87 33.46
N GLU A 9 -29.02 -5.63 33.77
CA GLU A 9 -28.11 -4.65 34.35
C GLU A 9 -27.69 -5.03 35.78
N MET A 10 -26.41 -4.83 36.09
CA MET A 10 -25.81 -5.15 37.37
C MET A 10 -26.34 -4.26 38.49
N SER A 11 -27.10 -4.87 39.41
CA SER A 11 -27.68 -4.19 40.57
C SER A 11 -26.72 -4.03 41.76
N ASP A 12 -25.76 -4.95 41.95
CA ASP A 12 -24.85 -4.94 43.09
C ASP A 12 -23.78 -3.84 43.01
N ALA A 13 -23.82 -2.91 43.97
CA ALA A 13 -22.88 -1.80 44.09
C ALA A 13 -21.44 -2.27 44.41
N ARG A 14 -21.27 -3.38 45.14
CA ARG A 14 -19.93 -3.91 45.46
C ARG A 14 -19.26 -4.47 44.21
N THR A 15 -19.99 -5.25 43.42
CA THR A 15 -19.48 -5.81 42.17
C THR A 15 -19.14 -4.71 41.15
N ARG A 16 -19.96 -3.66 41.03
CA ARG A 16 -19.63 -2.49 40.20
C ARG A 16 -18.32 -1.80 40.63
N ALA A 17 -18.11 -1.62 41.94
CA ALA A 17 -16.87 -1.05 42.46
C ALA A 17 -15.66 -1.96 42.19
N ALA A 18 -15.83 -3.28 42.34
CA ALA A 18 -14.79 -4.26 42.03
C ALA A 18 -14.37 -4.21 40.55
N LEU A 19 -15.33 -4.16 39.62
CA LEU A 19 -15.04 -4.03 38.18
C LEU A 19 -14.24 -2.76 37.87
N ARG A 20 -14.61 -1.61 38.45
CA ARG A 20 -13.86 -0.35 38.28
C ARG A 20 -12.42 -0.46 38.79
N LEU A 21 -12.20 -1.12 39.92
CA LEU A 21 -10.86 -1.35 40.46
C LEU A 21 -10.04 -2.28 39.56
N LEU A 22 -10.63 -3.38 39.09
CA LEU A 22 -9.97 -4.32 38.18
C LEU A 22 -9.60 -3.65 36.84
N MET A 23 -10.48 -2.81 36.30
CA MET A 23 -10.21 -2.01 35.11
C MET A 23 -8.97 -1.11 35.28
N SER A 24 -8.83 -0.45 36.43
CA SER A 24 -7.66 0.40 36.75
C SER A 24 -6.38 -0.41 36.94
N LEU A 25 -6.48 -1.65 37.41
CA LEU A 25 -5.33 -2.54 37.63
C LEU A 25 -4.85 -3.25 36.36
N THR A 26 -5.67 -3.30 35.30
CA THR A 26 -5.39 -4.11 34.10
C THR A 26 -4.07 -3.72 33.40
N LEU A 27 -3.84 -2.41 33.16
CA LEU A 27 -2.62 -1.94 32.48
C LEU A 27 -1.36 -2.08 33.35
N PRO A 28 -1.34 -1.66 34.63
CA PRO A 28 -0.19 -1.91 35.50
C PRO A 28 0.14 -3.40 35.63
N ALA A 29 -0.88 -4.27 35.73
CA ALA A 29 -0.68 -5.71 35.78
C ALA A 29 -0.04 -6.25 34.50
N ALA A 30 -0.42 -5.75 33.33
CA ALA A 30 0.20 -6.15 32.06
C ALA A 30 1.69 -5.83 31.99
N SER A 31 2.12 -4.72 32.60
CA SER A 31 3.52 -4.30 32.63
C SER A 31 4.38 -5.08 33.65
N VAL A 32 3.76 -5.62 34.71
CA VAL A 32 4.48 -6.30 35.79
C VAL A 32 4.42 -7.83 35.66
N SER A 33 3.26 -8.38 35.28
CA SER A 33 3.01 -9.82 35.24
C SER A 33 1.89 -10.18 34.24
N PRO A 34 2.23 -10.73 33.06
CA PRO A 34 1.23 -11.16 32.08
C PRO A 34 0.19 -12.17 32.63
N PRO A 35 0.57 -13.16 33.49
CA PRO A 35 -0.41 -14.03 34.14
C PRO A 35 -1.38 -13.27 35.06
N LEU A 36 -0.92 -12.23 35.77
CA LEU A 36 -1.79 -11.40 36.60
C LEU A 36 -2.79 -10.61 35.74
N CYS A 37 -2.35 -10.07 34.60
CA CYS A 37 -3.23 -9.41 33.65
C CYS A 37 -4.31 -10.36 33.12
N THR A 38 -3.92 -11.59 32.76
CA THR A 38 -4.84 -12.67 32.34
C THR A 38 -5.89 -12.96 33.40
N PHE A 39 -5.47 -13.09 34.67
CA PHE A 39 -6.38 -13.30 35.78
C PHE A 39 -7.36 -12.13 35.97
N ILE A 40 -6.87 -10.89 35.91
CA ILE A 40 -7.70 -9.69 36.06
C ILE A 40 -8.72 -9.58 34.92
N ALA A 41 -8.31 -9.84 33.67
CA ALA A 41 -9.23 -9.85 32.52
C ALA A 41 -10.32 -10.91 32.68
N ALA A 42 -9.94 -12.16 32.99
CA ALA A 42 -10.89 -13.24 33.22
C ALA A 42 -11.84 -12.94 34.39
N ARG A 43 -11.34 -12.34 35.49
CA ARG A 43 -12.17 -11.99 36.64
C ARG A 43 -13.21 -10.91 36.30
N GLN A 44 -12.86 -9.94 35.46
CA GLN A 44 -13.82 -8.93 34.99
C GLN A 44 -14.96 -9.55 34.17
N VAL A 45 -14.63 -10.49 33.28
CA VAL A 45 -15.63 -11.22 32.48
C VAL A 45 -16.53 -12.05 33.40
N ASN A 46 -15.96 -12.87 34.30
CA ASN A 46 -16.75 -13.72 35.20
C ASN A 46 -17.72 -12.91 36.08
N LEU A 47 -17.27 -11.79 36.64
CA LEU A 47 -18.15 -10.92 37.43
C LEU A 47 -19.28 -10.31 36.59
N SER A 48 -19.03 -10.02 35.32
CA SER A 48 -20.05 -9.49 34.40
C SER A 48 -21.04 -10.56 33.93
N LEU A 49 -20.62 -11.83 33.91
CA LEU A 49 -21.51 -12.97 33.60
C LEU A 49 -22.32 -13.41 34.82
N GLU A 50 -21.74 -13.39 36.02
CA GLU A 50 -22.40 -13.84 37.26
C GLU A 50 -23.43 -12.82 37.79
N HIS A 51 -23.17 -11.53 37.60
CA HIS A 51 -23.95 -10.45 38.23
C HIS A 51 -24.62 -9.49 37.22
N GLY A 52 -24.61 -9.82 35.94
CA GLY A 52 -25.10 -8.96 34.87
C GLY A 52 -24.10 -7.87 34.48
N HIS A 53 -24.51 -6.99 33.56
CA HIS A 53 -23.60 -6.01 32.95
C HIS A 53 -23.65 -4.65 33.63
N GLY A 54 -22.48 -4.06 33.89
CA GLY A 54 -22.34 -2.69 34.39
C GLY A 54 -21.47 -1.83 33.47
N GLY A 55 -21.36 -0.53 33.77
CA GLY A 55 -20.61 0.42 32.93
C GLY A 55 -19.14 0.08 32.67
N ALA A 56 -18.51 -0.76 33.49
CA ALA A 56 -17.12 -1.22 33.30
C ALA A 56 -17.03 -2.60 32.63
N SER A 57 -18.14 -3.32 32.44
CA SER A 57 -18.19 -4.64 31.80
C SER A 57 -17.66 -4.64 30.36
N PRO A 58 -17.99 -3.64 29.50
CA PRO A 58 -17.40 -3.54 28.16
C PRO A 58 -15.87 -3.60 28.16
N TYR A 59 -15.23 -2.92 29.11
CA TYR A 59 -13.79 -2.97 29.26
C TYR A 59 -13.27 -4.36 29.64
N GLY A 60 -13.99 -5.10 30.48
CA GLY A 60 -13.65 -6.48 30.84
C GLY A 60 -13.57 -7.40 29.62
N TYR A 61 -14.56 -7.34 28.73
CA TYR A 61 -14.56 -8.09 27.47
C TYR A 61 -13.41 -7.67 26.55
N MET A 62 -13.15 -6.36 26.43
CA MET A 62 -12.02 -5.85 25.63
C MET A 62 -10.65 -6.27 26.21
N ALA A 63 -10.50 -6.25 27.53
CA ALA A 63 -9.28 -6.70 28.19
C ALA A 63 -9.06 -8.22 27.99
N TYR A 64 -10.13 -9.01 28.00
CA TYR A 64 -10.05 -10.44 27.72
C TYR A 64 -9.78 -10.72 26.24
N ALA A 65 -10.38 -9.95 25.33
CA ALA A 65 -10.06 -9.97 23.90
C ALA A 65 -8.56 -9.74 23.65
N TRP A 66 -7.99 -8.74 24.32
CA TRP A 66 -6.56 -8.46 24.24
C TRP A 66 -5.70 -9.65 24.71
N VAL A 67 -6.08 -10.30 25.81
CA VAL A 67 -5.42 -11.52 26.30
C VAL A 67 -5.60 -12.70 25.32
N ALA A 68 -6.78 -12.85 24.72
CA ALA A 68 -7.06 -13.88 23.72
C ALA A 68 -6.16 -13.75 22.49
N ALA A 69 -5.99 -12.53 21.97
CA ALA A 69 -5.06 -12.26 20.89
C ALA A 69 -3.59 -12.50 21.30
N ARG A 70 -3.17 -11.92 22.44
CA ARG A 70 -1.75 -11.84 22.82
C ARG A 70 -1.18 -13.14 23.40
N THR A 71 -1.96 -13.82 24.24
CA THR A 71 -1.51 -14.99 24.99
C THR A 71 -1.95 -16.29 24.33
N PHE A 72 -3.20 -16.35 23.86
CA PHE A 72 -3.77 -17.56 23.27
C PHE A 72 -3.69 -17.60 21.74
N ARG A 73 -3.33 -16.50 21.09
CA ARG A 73 -3.26 -16.37 19.61
C ARG A 73 -4.59 -16.71 18.93
N ARG A 74 -5.71 -16.41 19.60
CA ARG A 74 -7.08 -16.60 19.11
C ARG A 74 -7.59 -15.28 18.56
N TYR A 75 -7.09 -14.89 17.39
CA TYR A 75 -7.30 -13.54 16.83
C TYR A 75 -8.75 -13.28 16.42
N ASP A 76 -9.42 -14.24 15.79
CA ASP A 76 -10.82 -14.07 15.37
C ASP A 76 -11.76 -13.94 16.56
N GLU A 77 -11.60 -14.79 17.58
CA GLU A 77 -12.37 -14.69 18.83
C GLU A 77 -12.07 -13.37 19.56
N ALA A 78 -10.82 -12.92 19.57
CA ALA A 78 -10.47 -11.62 20.14
C ALA A 78 -11.18 -10.47 19.41
N TYR A 79 -11.29 -10.54 18.08
CA TYR A 79 -12.00 -9.53 17.31
C TYR A 79 -13.50 -9.54 17.63
N GLU A 80 -14.15 -10.71 17.65
CA GLU A 80 -15.58 -10.84 18.01
C GLU A 80 -15.88 -10.32 19.43
N LEU A 81 -14.99 -10.60 20.39
CA LEU A 81 -15.11 -10.07 21.76
C LEU A 81 -14.90 -8.55 21.82
N GLY A 82 -14.03 -8.02 20.98
CA GLY A 82 -13.80 -6.59 20.84
C GLY A 82 -15.01 -5.85 20.26
N GLU A 83 -15.65 -6.42 19.24
CA GLU A 83 -16.91 -5.90 18.67
C GLU A 83 -18.04 -5.96 19.69
N LEU A 84 -18.18 -7.08 20.41
CA LEU A 84 -19.15 -7.22 21.50
C LEU A 84 -18.96 -6.13 22.56
N ALA A 85 -17.71 -5.85 22.95
CA ALA A 85 -17.41 -4.81 23.91
C ALA A 85 -17.82 -3.41 23.42
N LEU A 86 -17.60 -3.09 22.14
CA LEU A 86 -18.05 -1.81 21.56
C LEU A 86 -19.58 -1.72 21.55
N GLU A 87 -20.27 -2.76 21.12
CA GLU A 87 -21.74 -2.75 21.05
C GLU A 87 -22.39 -2.69 22.44
N LEU A 88 -21.84 -3.40 23.43
CA LEU A 88 -22.27 -3.28 24.84
C LEU A 88 -22.12 -1.84 25.34
N ASN A 89 -21.02 -1.18 25.00
CA ASN A 89 -20.78 0.20 25.40
C ASN A 89 -21.81 1.15 24.76
N GLU A 90 -22.11 0.98 23.48
CA GLU A 90 -23.07 1.81 22.74
C GLU A 90 -24.50 1.65 23.28
N ARG A 91 -24.93 0.40 23.55
CA ARG A 91 -26.27 0.13 24.12
C ARG A 91 -26.43 0.67 25.53
N SER A 92 -25.36 0.69 26.33
CA SER A 92 -25.40 1.19 27.71
C SER A 92 -25.62 2.71 27.80
N GLY A 93 -25.43 3.45 26.70
CA GLY A 93 -25.48 4.92 26.66
C GLY A 93 -24.33 5.61 27.42
N GLN A 94 -23.43 4.84 28.05
CA GLN A 94 -22.29 5.36 28.81
C GLN A 94 -21.07 5.48 27.87
N HIS A 95 -20.85 6.70 27.38
CA HIS A 95 -19.83 6.95 26.36
C HIS A 95 -18.40 7.08 26.91
N GLU A 96 -18.22 7.02 28.24
CA GLU A 96 -16.93 7.25 28.92
C GLU A 96 -15.82 6.32 28.41
N LEU A 97 -16.13 5.06 28.10
CA LEU A 97 -15.14 4.09 27.62
C LEU A 97 -14.96 4.09 26.10
N SER A 98 -15.74 4.88 25.35
CA SER A 98 -15.76 4.84 23.89
C SER A 98 -14.38 5.07 23.27
N CYS A 99 -13.62 6.05 23.77
CA CYS A 99 -12.26 6.35 23.31
C CYS A 99 -11.33 5.14 23.54
N ARG A 100 -11.33 4.63 24.78
CA ARG A 100 -10.49 3.53 25.25
C ARG A 100 -10.73 2.23 24.50
N LEU A 101 -11.99 1.83 24.31
CA LEU A 101 -12.35 0.58 23.63
C LEU A 101 -11.94 0.61 22.16
N ARG A 102 -12.25 1.70 21.45
CA ARG A 102 -11.90 1.86 20.03
C ARG A 102 -10.38 1.84 19.81
N LEU A 103 -9.64 2.51 20.69
CA LEU A 103 -8.17 2.44 20.66
C LEU A 103 -7.67 1.00 20.80
N LEU A 104 -8.13 0.29 21.84
CA LEU A 104 -7.64 -1.06 22.14
C LEU A 104 -7.96 -2.04 21.00
N LEU A 105 -9.17 -1.95 20.43
CA LEU A 105 -9.55 -2.76 19.28
C LEU A 105 -8.66 -2.47 18.07
N GLY A 106 -8.50 -1.19 17.70
CA GLY A 106 -7.73 -0.80 16.53
C GLY A 106 -6.23 -1.10 16.66
N ALA A 107 -5.64 -0.83 17.82
CA ALA A 107 -4.19 -0.92 18.01
C ALA A 107 -3.68 -2.34 18.24
N HIS A 108 -4.46 -3.19 18.90
CA HIS A 108 -3.95 -4.45 19.48
C HIS A 108 -4.68 -5.71 19.02
N ILE A 109 -5.82 -5.59 18.34
CA ILE A 109 -6.66 -6.73 17.96
C ILE A 109 -6.92 -6.72 16.44
N SER A 110 -7.49 -5.63 15.92
CA SER A 110 -7.89 -5.50 14.52
C SER A 110 -6.74 -5.70 13.54
N VAL A 111 -5.49 -5.40 13.94
CA VAL A 111 -4.30 -5.54 13.09
C VAL A 111 -4.05 -6.98 12.63
N PHE A 112 -4.58 -7.98 13.35
CA PHE A 112 -4.43 -9.39 13.01
C PHE A 112 -5.59 -9.97 12.23
N THR A 113 -6.70 -9.25 12.04
CA THR A 113 -7.90 -9.78 11.38
C THR A 113 -8.42 -8.88 10.27
N LYS A 114 -8.03 -7.61 10.25
CA LYS A 114 -8.44 -6.61 9.26
C LYS A 114 -7.22 -5.88 8.70
N HIS A 115 -7.37 -5.34 7.50
CA HIS A 115 -6.35 -4.50 6.87
C HIS A 115 -5.97 -3.32 7.78
N LEU A 116 -4.67 -3.02 7.90
CA LEU A 116 -4.14 -2.02 8.83
C LEU A 116 -4.79 -0.64 8.66
N LEU A 117 -5.09 -0.26 7.40
CA LEU A 117 -5.83 0.95 7.04
C LEU A 117 -7.15 1.12 7.81
N SER A 118 -7.92 0.05 8.06
CA SER A 118 -9.20 0.16 8.78
C SER A 118 -9.03 0.57 10.24
N SER A 119 -7.83 0.44 10.80
CA SER A 119 -7.54 0.89 12.16
C SER A 119 -7.53 2.43 12.27
N LEU A 120 -7.30 3.15 11.17
CA LEU A 120 -7.33 4.61 11.15
C LEU A 120 -8.71 5.18 11.44
N ASP A 121 -9.78 4.52 10.94
CA ASP A 121 -11.16 4.93 11.23
C ASP A 121 -11.48 4.77 12.71
N LEU A 122 -11.07 3.63 13.31
CA LEU A 122 -11.21 3.39 14.75
C LEU A 122 -10.46 4.44 15.58
N PHE A 123 -9.26 4.84 15.16
CA PHE A 123 -8.51 5.89 15.87
C PHE A 123 -9.13 7.27 15.71
N LYS A 124 -9.67 7.59 14.54
CA LYS A 124 -10.40 8.84 14.33
C LYS A 124 -11.63 8.92 15.23
N GLU A 125 -12.44 7.87 15.27
CA GLU A 125 -13.59 7.80 16.18
C GLU A 125 -13.15 7.84 17.66
N ALA A 126 -12.03 7.19 18.01
CA ALA A 126 -11.47 7.27 19.35
C ALA A 126 -11.06 8.71 19.71
N GLN A 127 -10.45 9.45 18.78
CA GLN A 127 -10.07 10.85 18.99
C GLN A 127 -11.31 11.73 19.20
N GLU A 128 -12.34 11.57 18.37
CA GLU A 128 -13.62 12.29 18.51
C GLU A 128 -14.32 11.96 19.82
N ALA A 129 -14.32 10.69 20.24
CA ALA A 129 -14.84 10.27 21.53
C ALA A 129 -14.05 10.86 22.70
N GLY A 130 -12.71 10.82 22.65
CA GLY A 130 -11.84 11.35 23.70
C GLY A 130 -11.98 12.86 23.89
N LEU A 131 -12.18 13.60 22.80
CA LEU A 131 -12.50 15.04 22.86
C LEU A 131 -13.87 15.31 23.50
N ARG A 132 -14.88 14.47 23.26
CA ARG A 132 -16.23 14.61 23.84
C ARG A 132 -16.27 14.24 25.33
N THR A 133 -15.57 13.17 25.73
CA THR A 133 -15.58 12.66 27.11
C THR A 133 -14.54 13.30 28.01
N GLY A 134 -13.53 13.97 27.43
CA GLY A 134 -12.39 14.52 28.17
C GLY A 134 -11.35 13.47 28.56
N ASP A 135 -11.37 12.27 27.95
CA ASP A 135 -10.36 11.24 28.16
C ASP A 135 -9.07 11.58 27.40
N LEU A 136 -8.31 12.54 27.94
CA LEU A 136 -7.12 13.09 27.30
C LEU A 136 -5.99 12.07 27.16
N THR A 137 -5.90 11.09 28.08
CA THR A 137 -4.88 10.05 28.04
C THR A 137 -5.09 9.13 26.84
N TYR A 138 -6.30 8.58 26.67
CA TYR A 138 -6.58 7.69 25.54
C TYR A 138 -6.66 8.46 24.21
N LEU A 139 -7.09 9.72 24.22
CA LEU A 139 -6.99 10.62 23.07
C LEU A 139 -5.54 10.75 22.59
N ALA A 140 -4.60 11.03 23.50
CA ALA A 140 -3.19 11.17 23.14
C ALA A 140 -2.59 9.85 22.62
N GLN A 141 -3.01 8.70 23.14
CA GLN A 141 -2.62 7.39 22.62
C GLN A 141 -3.21 7.11 21.22
N ALA A 142 -4.46 7.50 20.95
CA ALA A 142 -5.05 7.38 19.62
C ALA A 142 -4.26 8.19 18.57
N CYS A 143 -3.79 9.38 18.93
CA CYS A 143 -2.89 10.17 18.09
C CYS A 143 -1.55 9.45 17.83
N VAL A 144 -0.95 8.85 18.86
CA VAL A 144 0.28 8.04 18.74
C VAL A 144 0.09 6.90 17.76
N HIS A 145 -0.95 6.09 17.93
CA HIS A 145 -1.19 4.92 17.07
C HIS A 145 -1.55 5.31 15.64
N THR A 146 -2.26 6.43 15.43
CA THR A 146 -2.49 6.99 14.09
C THR A 146 -1.17 7.28 13.38
N ALA A 147 -0.26 7.98 14.06
CA ALA A 147 1.06 8.31 13.50
C ALA A 147 1.89 7.06 13.16
N LEU A 148 1.84 6.04 14.02
CA LEU A 148 2.57 4.78 13.83
C LEU A 148 2.02 3.95 12.66
N VAL A 149 0.70 3.87 12.52
CA VAL A 149 0.07 3.14 11.41
C VAL A 149 0.36 3.82 10.08
N ARG A 150 0.21 5.14 9.98
CA ARG A 150 0.54 5.88 8.75
C ARG A 150 2.02 5.75 8.39
N PHE A 151 2.90 5.80 9.38
CA PHE A 151 4.33 5.52 9.18
C PHE A 151 4.56 4.09 8.65
N GLY A 152 3.84 3.09 9.18
CA GLY A 152 3.93 1.69 8.76
C GLY A 152 3.38 1.40 7.35
N LEU A 153 2.28 2.04 6.96
CA LEU A 153 1.71 1.96 5.61
C LEU A 153 2.63 2.60 4.56
N GLY A 154 3.42 3.60 4.96
CA GLY A 154 4.25 4.38 4.06
C GLY A 154 3.50 5.56 3.45
N ASP A 155 2.56 6.16 4.19
CA ASP A 155 1.97 7.46 3.86
C ASP A 155 3.07 8.52 3.67
N GLU A 156 2.81 9.52 2.83
CA GLU A 156 3.78 10.57 2.50
C GLU A 156 4.38 11.22 3.76
N CYS A 157 5.71 11.11 3.93
CA CYS A 157 6.42 11.55 5.13
C CYS A 157 6.11 12.99 5.56
N GLU A 158 5.95 13.91 4.60
CA GLU A 158 5.65 15.31 4.90
C GLU A 158 4.24 15.49 5.48
N ALA A 159 3.24 14.81 4.90
CA ALA A 159 1.87 14.82 5.40
C ALA A 159 1.78 14.24 6.82
N VAL A 160 2.45 13.09 7.05
CA VAL A 160 2.50 12.45 8.38
C VAL A 160 3.23 13.36 9.38
N ARG A 161 4.32 14.03 8.99
CA ARG A 161 5.03 14.97 9.87
C ARG A 161 4.12 16.11 10.31
N THR A 162 3.38 16.73 9.39
CA THR A 162 2.46 17.82 9.71
C THR A 162 1.36 17.37 10.68
N GLU A 163 0.81 16.17 10.49
CA GLU A 163 -0.18 15.62 11.41
C GLU A 163 0.42 15.33 12.81
N VAL A 164 1.63 14.76 12.85
CA VAL A 164 2.37 14.53 14.10
C VAL A 164 2.67 15.81 14.87
N ASP A 165 2.98 16.93 14.19
CA ASP A 165 3.17 18.23 14.85
C ASP A 165 1.87 18.75 15.51
N GLY A 166 0.72 18.49 14.86
CA GLY A 166 -0.60 18.73 15.44
C GLY A 166 -0.84 17.87 16.69
N PHE A 167 -0.55 16.58 16.60
CA PHE A 167 -0.67 15.64 17.72
C PHE A 167 0.26 15.98 18.88
N LEU A 168 1.50 16.41 18.62
CA LEU A 168 2.44 16.88 19.63
C LEU A 168 1.90 18.09 20.38
N SER A 169 1.27 19.03 19.66
CA SER A 169 0.66 20.21 20.25
C SER A 169 -0.50 19.84 21.17
N LEU A 170 -1.33 18.88 20.76
CA LEU A 170 -2.43 18.33 21.57
C LEU A 170 -1.90 17.61 22.82
N ALA A 171 -0.95 16.69 22.67
CA ALA A 171 -0.39 15.90 23.77
C ALA A 171 0.31 16.78 24.82
N ARG A 172 1.01 17.84 24.39
CA ARG A 172 1.61 18.83 25.31
C ARG A 172 0.56 19.60 26.10
N ARG A 173 -0.54 20.02 25.45
CA ARG A 173 -1.65 20.70 26.13
C ARG A 173 -2.35 19.79 27.14
N ALA A 174 -2.48 18.51 26.80
CA ALA A 174 -3.00 17.46 27.68
C ALA A 174 -2.05 17.06 28.82
N ARG A 175 -0.78 17.51 28.78
CA ARG A 175 0.29 17.11 29.72
C ARG A 175 0.57 15.60 29.72
N GLU A 176 0.39 14.96 28.57
CA GLU A 176 0.61 13.53 28.37
C GLU A 176 2.07 13.25 27.96
N GLU A 177 2.97 13.18 28.96
CA GLU A 177 4.42 13.10 28.73
C GLU A 177 4.86 11.89 27.88
N LEU A 178 4.28 10.71 28.13
CA LEU A 178 4.61 9.50 27.39
C LEU A 178 4.22 9.61 25.91
N ALA A 179 3.04 10.17 25.63
CA ALA A 179 2.60 10.41 24.25
C ALA A 179 3.49 11.44 23.55
N VAL A 180 3.88 12.51 24.25
CA VAL A 180 4.84 13.50 23.73
C VAL A 180 6.18 12.84 23.38
N ALA A 181 6.70 11.97 24.24
CA ALA A 181 7.97 11.27 24.00
C ALA A 181 7.89 10.33 22.80
N THR A 182 6.79 9.58 22.65
CA THR A 182 6.57 8.68 21.51
C THR A 182 6.41 9.44 20.20
N LEU A 183 5.54 10.46 20.15
CA LEU A 183 5.36 11.30 18.97
C LEU A 183 6.65 12.02 18.57
N THR A 184 7.48 12.41 19.54
CA THR A 184 8.80 12.97 19.26
C THR A 184 9.73 11.95 18.59
N SER A 185 9.64 10.66 18.95
CA SER A 185 10.39 9.59 18.27
C SER A 185 9.92 9.40 16.84
N VAL A 186 8.61 9.41 16.58
CA VAL A 186 8.04 9.32 15.23
C VAL A 186 8.47 10.51 14.38
N ARG A 187 8.33 11.73 14.90
CA ARG A 187 8.76 12.95 14.20
C ARG A 187 10.23 12.91 13.81
N ARG A 188 11.10 12.47 14.72
CA ARG A 188 12.54 12.32 14.43
C ARG A 188 12.81 11.28 13.36
N ALA A 189 12.10 10.16 13.37
CA ALA A 189 12.24 9.14 12.33
C ALA A 189 11.86 9.71 10.95
N LEU A 190 10.77 10.47 10.88
CA LEU A 190 10.36 11.18 9.66
C LEU A 190 11.42 12.22 9.24
N ASP A 191 11.93 13.01 10.19
CA ASP A 191 12.98 14.01 9.93
C ASP A 191 14.25 13.35 9.37
N GLU A 192 14.63 12.16 9.86
CA GLU A 192 15.79 11.41 9.37
C GLU A 192 15.56 10.86 7.94
N LEU A 193 14.34 10.38 7.65
CA LEU A 193 13.96 9.93 6.30
C LEU A 193 13.95 11.07 5.28
N MET A 194 13.58 12.29 5.70
CA MET A 194 13.48 13.46 4.84
C MET A 194 14.77 14.29 4.77
N SER A 195 15.58 14.32 5.83
CA SER A 195 16.74 15.19 5.90
C SER A 195 17.93 14.60 5.12
N PRO A 196 18.78 15.45 4.53
CA PRO A 196 20.11 15.00 4.14
C PRO A 196 20.79 14.47 5.39
N ALA A 197 21.12 13.18 5.43
CA ALA A 197 22.28 12.76 6.20
C ALA A 197 23.39 13.75 5.83
N ARG A 198 23.88 14.50 6.83
CA ARG A 198 25.01 15.40 6.66
C ARG A 198 26.09 14.61 5.91
N GLY A 199 26.57 15.22 4.84
CA GLY A 199 27.29 14.55 3.75
C GLY A 199 28.42 13.63 4.20
N GLY A 200 28.75 12.68 3.33
CA GLY A 200 29.76 11.66 3.56
C GLY A 200 31.04 12.19 4.18
N ALA A 201 31.28 11.76 5.40
CA ALA A 201 32.59 11.45 5.94
C ALA A 201 32.33 10.53 7.15
N THR A 202 32.85 9.32 7.06
CA THR A 202 33.01 8.37 8.17
C THR A 202 31.71 7.74 8.71
N LEU A 203 31.38 6.58 8.12
CA LEU A 203 30.86 5.44 8.87
C LEU A 203 31.94 5.03 9.90
N ALA A 204 31.95 5.71 11.04
CA ALA A 204 32.48 5.22 12.31
C ALA A 204 31.41 5.52 13.36
N PRO A 205 31.26 4.66 14.38
CA PRO A 205 30.22 4.81 15.38
C PRO A 205 30.57 6.03 16.26
N GLU A 206 30.12 7.22 15.86
CA GLU A 206 29.87 8.29 16.83
C GLU A 206 28.58 7.95 17.57
N SER A 207 28.67 6.89 18.39
CA SER A 207 27.94 6.77 19.64
C SER A 207 28.17 8.07 20.43
N GLY A 208 27.22 9.00 20.33
CA GLY A 208 27.23 10.23 21.12
C GLY A 208 26.48 11.43 20.54
N ALA A 209 26.55 11.69 19.22
CA ALA A 209 26.11 12.99 18.70
C ALA A 209 24.67 13.03 18.12
N VAL A 210 24.02 11.87 17.94
CA VAL A 210 22.60 11.74 17.52
C VAL A 210 21.69 11.41 18.72
N HIS A 211 22.18 11.57 19.95
CA HIS A 211 21.46 11.27 21.20
C HIS A 211 20.81 12.49 21.86
N ALA A 212 20.88 13.68 21.25
CA ALA A 212 20.34 14.90 21.84
C ALA A 212 18.80 14.97 21.72
N GLY A 213 18.10 14.30 22.64
CA GLY A 213 16.81 14.80 23.10
C GLY A 213 15.75 13.76 23.45
N LEU A 214 16.10 12.49 23.62
CA LEU A 214 15.44 11.65 24.61
C LEU A 214 16.56 11.17 25.52
N ASP A 215 16.51 11.53 26.81
CA ASP A 215 17.48 11.03 27.78
C ASP A 215 17.48 9.51 27.75
N GLU A 216 18.61 8.89 27.40
CA GLU A 216 18.74 7.43 27.46
C GLU A 216 18.44 6.90 28.85
N GLU A 217 18.73 7.72 29.87
CA GLU A 217 18.37 7.48 31.27
C GLU A 217 16.86 7.41 31.48
N LYS A 218 16.06 8.25 30.78
CA LYS A 218 14.59 8.15 30.81
C LYS A 218 14.10 6.90 30.10
N LEU A 219 14.67 6.54 28.95
CA LEU A 219 14.30 5.32 28.22
C LEU A 219 14.66 4.03 28.98
N ALA A 220 15.64 4.10 29.90
CA ALA A 220 15.97 3.01 30.79
C ALA A 220 14.92 2.81 31.91
N ALA A 221 14.15 3.84 32.26
CA ALA A 221 13.16 3.78 33.33
C ALA A 221 12.01 2.81 33.00
N PRO A 222 11.53 2.00 33.98
CA PRO A 222 10.41 1.07 33.77
C PRO A 222 9.12 1.74 33.24
N SER A 223 8.84 2.96 33.68
CA SER A 223 7.67 3.75 33.23
C SER A 223 7.71 4.15 31.76
N TYR A 224 8.90 4.14 31.13
CA TYR A 224 9.11 4.48 29.73
C TYR A 224 9.28 3.25 28.83
N SER A 225 9.02 2.03 29.32
CA SER A 225 9.28 0.79 28.56
C SER A 225 8.57 0.77 27.19
N ALA A 226 7.31 1.21 27.12
CA ALA A 226 6.58 1.30 25.85
C ALA A 226 7.19 2.33 24.87
N VAL A 227 7.61 3.49 25.39
CA VAL A 227 8.29 4.52 24.60
C VAL A 227 9.63 4.00 24.07
N ALA A 228 10.41 3.32 24.93
CA ALA A 228 11.69 2.71 24.56
C ALA A 228 11.51 1.64 23.48
N PHE A 229 10.50 0.77 23.61
CA PHE A 229 10.15 -0.20 22.58
C PHE A 229 9.91 0.48 21.21
N ILE A 230 9.02 1.47 21.15
CA ILE A 230 8.69 2.16 19.90
C ILE A 230 9.91 2.89 19.34
N HIS A 231 10.69 3.57 20.20
CA HIS A 231 11.90 4.27 19.80
C HIS A 231 12.93 3.33 19.15
N HIS A 232 13.19 2.18 19.78
CA HIS A 232 14.13 1.19 19.27
C HIS A 232 13.60 0.51 18.01
N ALA A 233 12.31 0.21 17.93
CA ALA A 233 11.69 -0.37 16.73
C ALA A 233 11.81 0.58 15.52
N LEU A 234 11.51 1.88 15.67
CA LEU A 234 11.68 2.85 14.59
C LEU A 234 13.15 2.98 14.16
N LYS A 235 14.08 3.04 15.12
CA LYS A 235 15.52 3.07 14.82
C LYS A 235 16.01 1.83 14.10
N GLN A 236 15.50 0.64 14.44
CA GLN A 236 15.84 -0.58 13.71
C GLN A 236 15.50 -0.47 12.22
N GLN A 237 14.34 0.08 11.89
CA GLN A 237 13.92 0.28 10.48
C GLN A 237 14.86 1.27 9.77
N LEU A 238 15.18 2.39 10.41
CA LEU A 238 16.09 3.41 9.86
C LEU A 238 17.50 2.85 9.63
N CYS A 239 18.06 2.14 10.62
CA CYS A 239 19.34 1.45 10.48
C CYS A 239 19.33 0.49 9.29
N PHE A 240 18.27 -0.31 9.13
CA PHE A 240 18.15 -1.23 8.00
C PHE A 240 18.10 -0.48 6.66
N LEU A 241 17.27 0.56 6.55
CA LEU A 241 17.16 1.37 5.34
C LEU A 241 18.49 2.04 4.97
N HIS A 242 19.27 2.47 5.96
CA HIS A 242 20.62 3.00 5.75
C HIS A 242 21.71 1.93 5.56
N GLU A 243 21.34 0.65 5.48
CA GLU A 243 22.23 -0.50 5.34
C GLU A 243 23.18 -0.73 6.54
N ASP A 244 22.90 -0.13 7.71
CA ASP A 244 23.54 -0.46 9.00
C ASP A 244 22.85 -1.68 9.63
N TYR A 245 23.15 -2.86 9.08
CA TYR A 245 22.52 -4.11 9.51
C TYR A 245 22.92 -4.50 10.94
N GLU A 246 24.14 -4.19 11.40
CA GLU A 246 24.53 -4.44 12.79
C GLU A 246 23.75 -3.53 13.75
N GLY A 247 23.58 -2.25 13.41
CA GLY A 247 22.72 -1.33 14.16
C GLY A 247 21.27 -1.77 14.19
N ALA A 248 20.74 -2.27 13.07
CA ALA A 248 19.38 -2.81 13.01
C ALA A 248 19.21 -3.98 13.98
N LEU A 249 20.15 -4.93 14.03
CA LEU A 249 20.08 -6.07 14.96
C LEU A 249 20.21 -5.65 16.43
N ARG A 250 21.09 -4.68 16.74
CA ARG A 250 21.22 -4.13 18.10
C ARG A 250 19.92 -3.47 18.54
N MET A 251 19.35 -2.58 17.72
CA MET A 251 18.11 -1.87 18.04
C MET A 251 16.92 -2.83 18.13
N GLY A 252 16.84 -3.84 17.26
CA GLY A 252 15.82 -4.88 17.34
C GLY A 252 15.90 -5.70 18.62
N SER A 253 17.11 -6.04 19.08
CA SER A 253 17.31 -6.76 20.35
C SER A 253 16.90 -5.91 21.56
N LEU A 254 17.18 -4.61 21.54
CA LEU A 254 16.73 -3.66 22.57
C LEU A 254 15.21 -3.49 22.56
N ALA A 255 14.59 -3.42 21.37
CA ALA A 255 13.14 -3.37 21.23
C ALA A 255 12.50 -4.64 21.83
N GLU A 256 12.99 -5.81 21.44
CA GLU A 256 12.50 -7.11 21.93
C GLU A 256 12.64 -7.25 23.46
N ALA A 257 13.75 -6.80 24.05
CA ALA A 257 13.94 -6.81 25.50
C ALA A 257 12.88 -5.96 26.24
N LYS A 258 12.30 -4.95 25.58
CA LYS A 258 11.24 -4.09 26.11
C LYS A 258 9.83 -4.59 25.76
N MET A 259 9.70 -5.67 24.99
CA MET A 259 8.43 -6.30 24.62
C MET A 259 7.86 -7.23 25.70
N GLN A 260 8.45 -7.28 26.92
CA GLN A 260 8.02 -8.16 28.02
C GLN A 260 6.52 -7.98 28.33
N GLY A 261 5.70 -8.83 27.71
CA GLY A 261 4.25 -8.73 27.79
C GLY A 261 3.53 -9.19 26.53
N GLY A 262 4.10 -9.01 25.32
CA GLY A 262 3.53 -9.60 24.11
C GLY A 262 3.52 -8.74 22.84
N VAL A 263 4.17 -9.29 21.82
CA VAL A 263 3.60 -9.68 20.53
C VAL A 263 2.08 -9.45 20.44
N GLY A 264 1.66 -8.40 19.73
CA GLY A 264 0.27 -7.94 19.69
C GLY A 264 0.05 -6.63 18.93
N ASP A 265 1.14 -5.90 18.67
CA ASP A 265 1.07 -4.60 18.01
C ASP A 265 1.71 -4.68 16.63
N HIS A 266 1.22 -3.89 15.68
CA HIS A 266 1.80 -3.80 14.34
C HIS A 266 3.33 -3.61 14.37
N LEU A 267 3.85 -2.73 15.24
CA LEU A 267 5.29 -2.51 15.41
C LEU A 267 6.06 -3.74 15.91
N ALA A 268 5.45 -4.61 16.71
CA ALA A 268 6.11 -5.83 17.16
C ALA A 268 6.43 -6.75 15.97
N THR A 269 5.52 -6.80 14.99
CA THR A 269 5.75 -7.58 13.76
C THR A 269 6.90 -7.01 12.92
N GLU A 270 7.07 -5.68 12.92
CA GLU A 270 8.18 -5.00 12.24
C GLU A 270 9.54 -5.40 12.83
N VAL A 271 9.64 -5.50 14.16
CA VAL A 271 10.90 -5.88 14.83
C VAL A 271 11.39 -7.24 14.34
N PHE A 272 10.50 -8.24 14.26
CA PHE A 272 10.85 -9.57 13.76
C PHE A 272 11.17 -9.56 12.26
N PHE A 273 10.37 -8.85 11.46
CA PHE A 273 10.57 -8.72 10.01
C PHE A 273 11.95 -8.14 9.67
N TYR A 274 12.31 -6.99 10.23
CA TYR A 274 13.61 -6.36 9.98
C TYR A 274 14.77 -7.17 10.59
N ALA A 275 14.55 -7.89 11.70
CA ALA A 275 15.56 -8.79 12.25
C ALA A 275 15.85 -9.96 11.29
N CYS A 276 14.83 -10.55 10.66
CA CYS A 276 15.01 -11.58 9.64
C CYS A 276 15.81 -11.05 8.44
N LEU A 277 15.42 -9.90 7.89
CA LEU A 277 16.11 -9.31 6.74
C LEU A 277 17.57 -8.96 7.06
N ALA A 278 17.83 -8.39 8.24
CA ALA A 278 19.18 -8.02 8.67
C ALA A 278 20.09 -9.26 8.84
N GLN A 279 19.56 -10.35 9.40
CA GLN A 279 20.29 -11.63 9.52
C GLN A 279 20.55 -12.30 8.16
N LEU A 280 19.66 -12.12 7.20
CA LEU A 280 19.79 -12.66 5.84
C LEU A 280 20.64 -11.76 4.92
N SER A 281 21.09 -10.60 5.37
CA SER A 281 21.87 -9.67 4.56
C SER A 281 23.25 -10.24 4.19
N PRO A 282 23.69 -10.15 2.92
CA PRO A 282 25.03 -10.57 2.50
C PRO A 282 26.17 -9.82 3.21
N ALA A 283 25.93 -8.59 3.67
CA ALA A 283 26.94 -7.72 4.27
C ALA A 283 27.30 -8.13 5.71
N LEU A 284 26.40 -8.85 6.40
CA LEU A 284 26.70 -9.45 7.69
C LEU A 284 27.54 -10.70 7.44
N SER A 285 28.86 -10.54 7.40
CA SER A 285 29.81 -11.65 7.25
C SER A 285 29.49 -12.77 8.25
N ARG A 286 29.59 -14.05 7.82
CA ARG A 286 29.22 -15.31 8.52
C ARG A 286 29.82 -15.55 9.93
N GLY A 287 30.37 -14.54 10.62
CA GLY A 287 31.10 -14.67 11.87
C GLY A 287 30.65 -13.79 13.05
N ARG A 288 29.59 -12.98 12.94
CA ARG A 288 29.06 -12.20 14.08
C ARG A 288 27.54 -12.36 14.21
N GLN A 289 27.09 -13.48 14.77
CA GLN A 289 25.73 -13.60 15.29
C GLN A 289 25.61 -12.71 16.54
N LEU A 290 25.14 -11.48 16.38
CA LEU A 290 24.90 -10.53 17.47
C LEU A 290 23.51 -10.69 18.13
N SER A 291 22.79 -11.80 17.89
CA SER A 291 21.46 -12.03 18.48
C SER A 291 21.29 -13.47 18.96
N ALA A 292 20.71 -13.63 20.15
CA ALA A 292 20.36 -14.89 20.79
C ALA A 292 19.08 -15.55 20.21
N ALA A 293 18.42 -14.93 19.23
CA ALA A 293 17.15 -15.39 18.68
C ALA A 293 17.32 -16.11 17.34
N SER A 294 16.66 -17.27 17.21
CA SER A 294 16.79 -18.12 16.04
C SER A 294 15.93 -17.60 14.89
N LEU A 295 16.56 -17.27 13.75
CA LEU A 295 15.89 -16.93 12.50
C LEU A 295 14.67 -17.84 12.16
N PRO A 296 14.69 -19.16 12.41
CA PRO A 296 13.51 -20.02 12.28
C PRO A 296 12.29 -19.55 13.08
N SER A 297 12.46 -19.21 14.37
CA SER A 297 11.36 -18.78 15.25
C SER A 297 10.65 -17.53 14.72
N TYR A 298 11.41 -16.58 14.19
CA TYR A 298 10.85 -15.35 13.61
C TYR A 298 10.12 -15.61 12.29
N ARG A 299 10.64 -16.51 11.47
CA ARG A 299 9.99 -16.93 10.23
C ARG A 299 8.66 -17.64 10.50
N ASP A 300 8.62 -18.52 11.50
CA ASP A 300 7.40 -19.24 11.87
C ASP A 300 6.30 -18.26 12.35
N ARG A 301 6.68 -17.24 13.13
CA ARG A 301 5.75 -16.18 13.56
C ARG A 301 5.21 -15.35 12.39
N LEU A 302 6.08 -14.95 11.46
CA LEU A 302 5.66 -14.21 10.26
C LEU A 302 4.74 -15.05 9.36
N ALA A 303 4.98 -16.36 9.28
CA ALA A 303 4.11 -17.27 8.55
C ALA A 303 2.72 -17.36 9.18
N GLU A 304 2.64 -17.51 10.51
CA GLU A 304 1.38 -17.53 11.26
C GLU A 304 0.56 -16.25 11.02
N TRP A 305 1.18 -15.07 11.08
CA TRP A 305 0.47 -13.82 10.81
C TRP A 305 0.07 -13.66 9.34
N ALA A 306 0.89 -14.12 8.40
CA ALA A 306 0.55 -14.11 6.98
C ALA A 306 -0.62 -15.02 6.63
N GLU A 307 -0.83 -16.09 7.40
CA GLU A 307 -2.03 -16.94 7.30
C GLU A 307 -3.25 -16.26 7.91
N GLN A 308 -3.09 -15.62 9.09
CA GLN A 308 -4.20 -14.96 9.77
C GLN A 308 -4.71 -13.70 9.07
N CYS A 309 -3.82 -12.80 8.67
CA CYS A 309 -4.16 -11.58 7.91
C CYS A 309 -3.20 -11.43 6.73
N PRO A 310 -3.52 -12.05 5.59
CA PRO A 310 -2.69 -12.00 4.39
C PRO A 310 -2.42 -10.57 3.94
N ASP A 311 -3.41 -9.69 4.03
CA ASP A 311 -3.35 -8.32 3.56
C ASP A 311 -2.25 -7.50 4.26
N ASN A 312 -2.01 -7.76 5.55
CA ASN A 312 -1.02 -7.02 6.36
C ASN A 312 0.38 -7.65 6.39
N TYR A 313 0.48 -8.97 6.18
CA TYR A 313 1.68 -9.72 6.54
C TYR A 313 2.22 -10.63 5.43
N ARG A 314 1.43 -10.94 4.40
CA ARG A 314 1.86 -11.86 3.34
C ARG A 314 3.05 -11.33 2.56
N HIS A 315 3.10 -10.04 2.23
CA HIS A 315 4.23 -9.44 1.53
C HIS A 315 5.52 -9.50 2.36
N LYS A 316 5.44 -9.27 3.67
CA LYS A 316 6.59 -9.40 4.60
C LYS A 316 7.11 -10.83 4.66
N HIS A 317 6.22 -11.80 4.80
CA HIS A 317 6.58 -13.22 4.82
C HIS A 317 7.21 -13.65 3.49
N LEU A 318 6.63 -13.24 2.35
CA LEU A 318 7.17 -13.52 1.01
C LEU A 318 8.56 -12.92 0.82
N LEU A 319 8.79 -11.69 1.28
CA LEU A 319 10.09 -11.03 1.16
C LEU A 319 11.18 -11.72 2.00
N VAL A 320 10.86 -12.14 3.24
CA VAL A 320 11.79 -12.93 4.05
C VAL A 320 12.07 -14.30 3.42
N ARG A 321 11.08 -14.92 2.78
CA ARG A 321 11.28 -16.16 2.02
C ARG A 321 12.15 -15.92 0.77
N ALA A 322 11.99 -14.80 0.08
CA ALA A 322 12.82 -14.43 -1.06
C ALA A 322 14.29 -14.28 -0.65
N GLU A 323 14.57 -13.54 0.43
CA GLU A 323 15.92 -13.41 0.98
C GLU A 323 16.50 -14.74 1.50
N SER A 324 15.65 -15.63 2.03
CA SER A 324 16.06 -16.97 2.44
C SER A 324 16.45 -17.84 1.25
N ALA A 325 15.64 -17.83 0.18
CA ALA A 325 15.92 -18.54 -1.08
C ALA A 325 17.19 -17.99 -1.74
N ARG A 326 17.37 -16.66 -1.74
CA ARG A 326 18.59 -15.99 -2.17
C ARG A 326 19.81 -16.48 -1.39
N ALA A 327 19.73 -16.53 -0.05
CA ALA A 327 20.81 -16.99 0.81
C ALA A 327 21.13 -18.48 0.61
N ALA A 328 20.13 -19.28 0.21
CA ALA A 328 20.28 -20.70 -0.14
C ALA A 328 20.79 -20.95 -1.57
N GLY A 329 20.84 -19.92 -2.42
CA GLY A 329 21.23 -20.05 -3.84
C GLY A 329 20.10 -20.52 -4.77
N GLU A 330 18.85 -20.53 -4.31
CA GLU A 330 17.67 -20.94 -5.06
C GLU A 330 17.14 -19.78 -5.93
N GLU A 331 17.85 -19.44 -7.01
CA GLU A 331 17.58 -18.20 -7.77
C GLU A 331 16.15 -18.09 -8.33
N LEU A 332 15.62 -19.14 -8.95
CA LEU A 332 14.28 -19.12 -9.55
C LEU A 332 13.19 -18.94 -8.49
N ALA A 333 13.36 -19.57 -7.33
CA ALA A 333 12.43 -19.40 -6.21
C ALA A 333 12.51 -17.97 -5.67
N ALA A 334 13.71 -17.42 -5.50
CA ALA A 334 13.91 -16.05 -5.04
C ALA A 334 13.24 -15.03 -5.97
N MET A 335 13.44 -15.15 -7.30
CA MET A 335 12.80 -14.28 -8.30
C MET A 335 11.28 -14.23 -8.13
N LYS A 336 10.64 -15.41 -8.15
CA LYS A 336 9.19 -15.52 -8.02
C LYS A 336 8.69 -14.95 -6.70
N LEU A 337 9.41 -15.17 -5.61
CA LEU A 337 9.03 -14.68 -4.29
C LEU A 337 9.17 -13.15 -4.17
N TYR A 338 10.20 -12.54 -4.77
CA TYR A 338 10.32 -11.08 -4.82
C TYR A 338 9.15 -10.46 -5.59
N ASP A 339 8.83 -10.97 -6.78
CA ASP A 339 7.71 -10.44 -7.59
C ASP A 339 6.39 -10.53 -6.83
N GLN A 340 6.13 -11.66 -6.18
CA GLN A 340 4.93 -11.83 -5.36
C GLN A 340 4.92 -10.88 -4.14
N ALA A 341 6.07 -10.65 -3.50
CA ALA A 341 6.16 -9.73 -2.37
C ALA A 341 5.86 -8.27 -2.79
N ILE A 342 6.42 -7.84 -3.93
CA ILE A 342 6.20 -6.49 -4.50
C ILE A 342 4.73 -6.31 -4.84
N GLU A 343 4.14 -7.26 -5.57
CA GLU A 343 2.74 -7.14 -6.01
C GLU A 343 1.77 -7.14 -4.83
N VAL A 344 1.96 -8.03 -3.85
CA VAL A 344 1.09 -8.07 -2.66
C VAL A 344 1.23 -6.79 -1.83
N ALA A 345 2.44 -6.24 -1.69
CA ALA A 345 2.64 -4.96 -0.98
C ALA A 345 1.94 -3.81 -1.71
N LYS A 346 2.04 -3.77 -3.05
CA LYS A 346 1.42 -2.74 -3.89
C LYS A 346 -0.09 -2.79 -3.86
N VAL A 347 -0.69 -3.97 -4.02
CA VAL A 347 -2.16 -4.17 -3.99
C VAL A 347 -2.76 -3.75 -2.64
N ASN A 348 -2.04 -4.01 -1.54
CA ASN A 348 -2.47 -3.63 -0.19
C ASN A 348 -1.95 -2.24 0.27
N GLY A 349 -1.36 -1.45 -0.63
CA GLY A 349 -0.98 -0.07 -0.33
C GLY A 349 0.19 0.12 0.65
N PHE A 350 1.03 -0.89 0.87
CA PHE A 350 2.24 -0.79 1.69
C PHE A 350 3.42 -0.22 0.87
N VAL A 351 3.41 1.09 0.62
CA VAL A 351 4.36 1.79 -0.26
C VAL A 351 5.82 1.61 0.20
N ARG A 352 6.04 1.67 1.53
CA ARG A 352 7.37 1.44 2.13
C ARG A 352 7.90 0.05 1.80
N ASP A 353 7.05 -0.97 1.93
CA ASP A 353 7.44 -2.36 1.76
C ASP A 353 7.56 -2.73 0.28
N GLU A 354 6.75 -2.14 -0.60
CA GLU A 354 6.91 -2.20 -2.07
C GLU A 354 8.29 -1.69 -2.49
N ALA A 355 8.69 -0.51 -1.99
CA ALA A 355 9.99 0.09 -2.30
C ALA A 355 11.15 -0.76 -1.77
N LEU A 356 11.02 -1.29 -0.54
CA LEU A 356 12.01 -2.15 0.09
C LEU A 356 12.18 -3.48 -0.67
N ALA A 357 11.08 -4.13 -1.03
CA ALA A 357 11.08 -5.38 -1.80
C ALA A 357 11.72 -5.18 -3.18
N SER A 358 11.40 -4.07 -3.84
CA SER A 358 11.99 -3.68 -5.13
C SER A 358 13.49 -3.44 -5.01
N GLU A 359 13.95 -2.76 -3.95
CA GLU A 359 15.38 -2.53 -3.72
C GLU A 359 16.14 -3.84 -3.51
N LEU A 360 15.60 -4.75 -2.69
CA LEU A 360 16.22 -6.04 -2.42
C LEU A 360 16.25 -6.94 -3.67
N CYS A 361 15.17 -6.96 -4.45
CA CYS A 361 15.10 -7.63 -5.74
C CYS A 361 16.14 -7.09 -6.73
N ALA A 362 16.26 -5.76 -6.82
CA ALA A 362 17.26 -5.11 -7.67
C ALA A 362 18.70 -5.49 -7.27
N LYS A 363 18.99 -5.48 -5.97
CA LYS A 363 20.29 -5.90 -5.43
C LYS A 363 20.59 -7.37 -5.73
N PHE A 364 19.59 -8.24 -5.63
CA PHE A 364 19.72 -9.65 -6.00
C PHE A 364 20.07 -9.80 -7.49
N HIS A 365 19.32 -9.15 -8.39
CA HIS A 365 19.60 -9.22 -9.82
C HIS A 365 20.96 -8.64 -10.19
N LEU A 366 21.38 -7.55 -9.53
CA LEU A 366 22.69 -6.97 -9.72
C LEU A 366 23.80 -7.94 -9.29
N ALA A 367 23.65 -8.62 -8.15
CA ALA A 367 24.60 -9.62 -7.68
C ALA A 367 24.71 -10.84 -8.62
N SER A 368 23.61 -11.21 -9.31
CA SER A 368 23.61 -12.25 -10.36
C SER A 368 24.07 -11.74 -11.74
N GLY A 369 24.54 -10.48 -11.87
CA GLY A 369 24.99 -9.92 -13.15
C GLY A 369 23.87 -9.54 -14.15
N ARG A 370 22.60 -9.53 -13.72
CA ARG A 370 21.42 -9.21 -14.54
C ARG A 370 21.08 -7.72 -14.47
N GLU A 371 22.00 -6.88 -14.95
CA GLU A 371 21.94 -5.42 -14.80
C GLU A 371 20.68 -4.77 -15.40
N ARG A 372 20.22 -5.23 -16.57
CA ARG A 372 19.00 -4.71 -17.21
C ARG A 372 17.75 -4.91 -16.35
N ILE A 373 17.65 -6.07 -15.69
CA ILE A 373 16.52 -6.38 -14.81
C ILE A 373 16.67 -5.60 -13.50
N ALA A 374 17.89 -5.52 -12.96
CA ALA A 374 18.18 -4.72 -11.77
C ALA A 374 17.81 -3.23 -11.96
N HIS A 375 18.00 -2.67 -13.16
CA HIS A 375 17.61 -1.29 -13.47
C HIS A 375 16.10 -1.04 -13.29
N VAL A 376 15.25 -1.99 -13.72
CA VAL A 376 13.79 -1.86 -13.60
C VAL A 376 13.40 -1.78 -12.12
N TYR A 377 13.76 -2.79 -11.34
CA TYR A 377 13.42 -2.83 -9.91
C TYR A 377 14.10 -1.71 -9.10
N MET A 378 15.30 -1.26 -9.48
CA MET A 378 15.97 -0.14 -8.81
C MET A 378 15.25 1.18 -9.09
N THR A 379 14.73 1.36 -10.30
CA THR A 379 13.91 2.53 -10.65
C THR A 379 12.60 2.51 -9.85
N ASP A 380 11.95 1.35 -9.76
CA ASP A 380 10.68 1.21 -9.04
C ASP A 380 10.88 1.42 -7.53
N ALA A 381 11.99 0.92 -6.95
CA ALA A 381 12.39 1.22 -5.58
C ALA A 381 12.61 2.73 -5.37
N HIS A 382 13.34 3.37 -6.28
CA HIS A 382 13.60 4.82 -6.21
C HIS A 382 12.31 5.64 -6.28
N GLU A 383 11.39 5.30 -7.19
CA GLU A 383 10.08 5.94 -7.29
C GLU A 383 9.22 5.67 -6.06
N GLY A 384 9.21 4.45 -5.52
CA GLY A 384 8.51 4.11 -4.29
C GLY A 384 9.00 4.91 -3.08
N TYR A 385 10.31 5.00 -2.89
CA TYR A 385 10.89 5.85 -1.83
C TYR A 385 10.61 7.35 -2.05
N ALA A 386 10.51 7.80 -3.30
CA ALA A 386 10.12 9.16 -3.63
C ALA A 386 8.65 9.42 -3.30
N ARG A 387 7.72 8.50 -3.62
CA ARG A 387 6.30 8.58 -3.25
C ARG A 387 6.11 8.59 -1.73
N TRP A 388 6.89 7.78 -1.02
CA TRP A 388 6.89 7.79 0.45
C TRP A 388 7.49 9.09 1.04
N GLY A 389 8.28 9.85 0.28
CA GLY A 389 8.95 11.06 0.77
C GLY A 389 10.25 10.80 1.54
N ALA A 390 10.81 9.58 1.45
CA ALA A 390 12.08 9.19 2.07
C ALA A 390 13.29 9.73 1.27
N THR A 391 13.40 11.06 1.17
CA THR A 391 14.39 11.71 0.28
C THR A 391 15.85 11.39 0.63
N ALA A 392 16.15 11.05 1.88
CA ALA A 392 17.46 10.58 2.31
C ALA A 392 17.84 9.29 1.59
N LYS A 393 16.90 8.33 1.56
CA LYS A 393 17.04 7.03 0.92
C LYS A 393 17.10 7.13 -0.60
N VAL A 394 16.24 7.97 -1.20
CA VAL A 394 16.28 8.30 -2.63
C VAL A 394 17.69 8.74 -3.04
N ARG A 395 18.28 9.70 -2.31
CA ARG A 395 19.63 10.19 -2.56
C ARG A 395 20.72 9.15 -2.32
N GLN A 396 20.57 8.31 -1.30
CA GLN A 396 21.49 7.19 -1.06
C GLN A 396 21.52 6.27 -2.29
N LEU A 397 20.36 5.90 -2.85
CA LEU A 397 20.27 5.07 -4.05
C LEU A 397 20.86 5.78 -5.28
N SER A 398 20.54 7.06 -5.50
CA SER A 398 21.09 7.81 -6.64
C SER A 398 22.62 7.93 -6.58
N ARG A 399 23.21 8.02 -5.37
CA ARG A 399 24.67 8.08 -5.17
C ARG A 399 25.36 6.74 -5.35
N LYS A 400 24.76 5.66 -4.84
CA LYS A 400 25.36 4.32 -4.84
C LYS A 400 25.19 3.61 -6.18
N TYR A 401 24.05 3.83 -6.86
CA TYR A 401 23.71 3.20 -8.13
C TYR A 401 23.36 4.23 -9.21
N PRO A 402 24.26 5.19 -9.52
CA PRO A 402 23.97 6.22 -10.50
C PRO A 402 23.67 5.64 -11.87
N HIS A 403 24.28 4.53 -12.28
CA HIS A 403 24.02 3.88 -13.57
C HIS A 403 22.67 3.14 -13.64
N LEU A 404 22.07 2.79 -12.50
CA LEU A 404 20.75 2.12 -12.44
C LEU A 404 19.60 3.12 -12.21
N VAL A 405 19.92 4.31 -11.70
CA VAL A 405 18.93 5.34 -11.34
C VAL A 405 19.00 6.55 -12.28
N ALA A 406 20.13 6.80 -12.95
CA ALA A 406 20.28 7.91 -13.87
C ALA A 406 19.76 7.58 -15.28
N ARG A 407 18.58 8.13 -15.59
CA ARG A 407 18.46 9.24 -16.57
C ARG A 407 17.09 9.94 -16.49
N VAL A 408 17.00 10.93 -15.60
CA VAL A 408 16.04 12.04 -15.68
C VAL A 408 16.74 13.42 -15.54
N ALA A 409 17.92 13.50 -14.91
CA ALA A 409 18.58 14.79 -14.61
C ALA A 409 19.45 15.41 -15.73
N LEU A 410 19.69 14.72 -16.86
CA LEU A 410 20.59 15.18 -17.94
C LEU A 410 19.89 15.76 -19.18
N LEU A 411 18.58 16.01 -19.13
CA LEU A 411 17.81 16.57 -20.26
C LEU A 411 17.02 17.84 -19.91
N GLY A 412 17.29 18.48 -18.77
CA GLY A 412 16.62 19.71 -18.33
C GLY A 412 17.47 20.98 -18.36
N GLN A 413 18.79 20.89 -18.55
CA GLN A 413 19.65 22.06 -18.65
C GLN A 413 20.05 22.30 -20.11
N GLN A 414 19.37 23.27 -20.72
CA GLN A 414 19.80 23.91 -21.95
C GLN A 414 21.24 24.39 -21.78
N SER A 415 22.18 23.69 -22.42
CA SER A 415 23.50 24.24 -22.70
C SER A 415 23.31 25.35 -23.74
N ARG A 416 23.51 26.60 -23.33
CA ARG A 416 24.02 27.62 -24.26
C ARG A 416 25.41 27.18 -24.71
N PRO A 417 25.74 27.22 -26.02
CA PRO A 417 27.03 26.75 -26.51
C PRO A 417 28.12 27.81 -26.31
N PRO A 418 29.39 27.39 -26.31
CA PRO A 418 30.36 28.04 -27.15
C PRO A 418 30.91 27.06 -28.21
N GLU A 419 31.21 27.67 -29.34
CA GLU A 419 31.62 27.10 -30.62
C GLU A 419 32.90 26.24 -30.54
N ALA A 420 32.95 25.17 -31.33
CA ALA A 420 33.86 25.00 -32.47
C ALA A 420 34.29 23.53 -32.69
N SER A 421 33.96 23.04 -33.88
CA SER A 421 34.80 22.19 -34.75
C SER A 421 35.10 20.74 -34.34
N ALA A 422 34.32 19.78 -34.87
CA ALA A 422 34.74 18.84 -35.94
C ALA A 422 33.77 17.63 -36.06
N PRO A 423 33.62 17.01 -37.24
CA PRO A 423 32.45 16.19 -37.60
C PRO A 423 32.72 14.68 -37.56
N ALA A 424 31.68 13.89 -37.27
CA ALA A 424 31.32 12.69 -38.05
C ALA A 424 30.08 12.00 -37.43
N SER A 425 29.11 11.79 -38.30
CA SER A 425 27.88 11.02 -38.17
C SER A 425 28.07 9.59 -37.66
N VAL A 426 27.32 9.21 -36.62
CA VAL A 426 26.66 7.89 -36.51
C VAL A 426 25.37 8.07 -35.69
N GLU A 427 24.26 7.70 -36.32
CA GLU A 427 22.92 7.40 -35.79
C GLU A 427 22.76 7.41 -34.25
N ARG A 428 22.18 8.48 -33.70
CA ARG A 428 21.71 8.56 -32.30
C ARG A 428 20.27 9.06 -32.17
N SER A 429 19.45 8.85 -33.20
CA SER A 429 18.05 9.32 -33.19
C SER A 429 17.06 8.34 -32.53
N GLY A 430 17.43 7.07 -32.31
CA GLY A 430 16.51 6.05 -31.76
C GLY A 430 16.40 6.00 -30.24
N SER A 431 17.38 6.53 -29.48
CA SER A 431 17.38 6.39 -28.00
C SER A 431 16.55 7.45 -27.26
N LEU A 432 16.18 8.54 -27.95
CA LEU A 432 15.38 9.63 -27.39
C LEU A 432 13.87 9.33 -27.45
N ASP A 433 13.43 8.55 -28.43
CA ASP A 433 12.02 8.17 -28.60
C ASP A 433 11.59 7.05 -27.62
N ALA A 434 12.43 6.04 -27.40
CA ALA A 434 12.10 4.91 -26.51
C ALA A 434 11.86 5.32 -25.04
N MET A 435 12.54 6.37 -24.56
CA MET A 435 12.38 6.86 -23.17
C MET A 435 11.13 7.72 -22.97
N ALA A 436 10.73 8.51 -23.98
CA ALA A 436 9.44 9.20 -23.98
C ALA A 436 8.31 8.17 -23.96
N VAL A 437 8.48 7.08 -24.71
CA VAL A 437 7.53 5.98 -24.78
C VAL A 437 7.47 5.12 -23.52
N LEU A 438 8.58 4.87 -22.83
CA LEU A 438 8.54 4.19 -21.53
C LEU A 438 7.82 5.02 -20.46
N ARG A 439 7.99 6.36 -20.45
CA ARG A 439 7.23 7.24 -19.55
C ARG A 439 5.75 7.26 -19.90
N ALA A 440 5.44 7.33 -21.19
CA ALA A 440 4.07 7.35 -21.66
C ALA A 440 3.37 6.01 -21.40
N SER A 441 4.05 4.88 -21.63
CA SER A 441 3.59 3.53 -21.28
C SER A 441 3.33 3.38 -19.78
N ARG A 442 4.22 3.88 -18.91
CA ARG A 442 4.00 3.89 -17.45
C ARG A 442 2.82 4.77 -17.02
N ALA A 443 2.64 5.93 -17.64
CA ALA A 443 1.52 6.83 -17.36
C ALA A 443 0.15 6.25 -17.76
N ILE A 444 0.14 5.34 -18.75
CA ILE A 444 -1.04 4.60 -19.21
C ILE A 444 -1.31 3.41 -18.27
N CYS A 445 -0.30 2.62 -17.89
CA CYS A 445 -0.47 1.43 -17.03
C CYS A 445 -0.89 1.72 -15.58
N GLY A 446 -0.77 2.97 -15.12
CA GLY A 446 -1.18 3.38 -13.76
C GLY A 446 -2.61 3.94 -13.65
N GLU A 447 -3.34 4.10 -14.76
CA GLU A 447 -4.68 4.70 -14.73
C GLU A 447 -5.78 3.62 -14.68
N LEU A 448 -6.60 3.67 -13.64
CA LEU A 448 -7.68 2.69 -13.40
C LEU A 448 -9.03 3.17 -13.93
N VAL A 449 -9.14 4.45 -14.30
CA VAL A 449 -10.37 5.06 -14.86
C VAL A 449 -10.29 5.03 -16.38
N LEU A 450 -11.23 4.33 -17.04
CA LEU A 450 -11.23 4.09 -18.49
C LEU A 450 -11.22 5.38 -19.32
N GLU A 451 -12.01 6.38 -18.93
CA GLU A 451 -12.10 7.65 -19.66
C GLU A 451 -10.76 8.39 -19.66
N ARG A 452 -10.09 8.42 -18.50
CA ARG A 452 -8.75 9.03 -18.34
C ARG A 452 -7.68 8.22 -19.05
N LEU A 453 -7.81 6.90 -19.04
CA LEU A 453 -6.92 5.99 -19.74
C LEU A 453 -6.96 6.24 -21.25
N PHE A 454 -8.16 6.29 -21.83
CA PHE A 454 -8.36 6.54 -23.27
C PHE A 454 -7.83 7.91 -23.68
N GLU A 455 -8.13 8.94 -22.89
CA GLU A 455 -7.68 10.31 -23.17
C GLU A 455 -6.15 10.40 -23.22
N ARG A 456 -5.47 9.79 -22.22
CA ARG A 456 -4.00 9.77 -22.15
C ARG A 456 -3.39 8.92 -23.25
N LEU A 457 -3.94 7.74 -23.51
CA LEU A 457 -3.47 6.85 -24.56
C LEU A 457 -3.47 7.55 -25.93
N LEU A 458 -4.60 8.14 -26.31
CA LEU A 458 -4.73 8.82 -27.60
C LEU A 458 -3.82 10.05 -27.69
N ARG A 459 -3.64 10.80 -26.58
CA ARG A 459 -2.70 11.93 -26.52
C ARG A 459 -1.28 11.48 -26.83
N VAL A 460 -0.82 10.45 -26.12
CA VAL A 460 0.52 9.88 -26.28
C VAL A 460 0.76 9.38 -27.70
N LEU A 461 -0.23 8.70 -28.29
CA LEU A 461 -0.13 8.18 -29.65
C LEU A 461 0.01 9.31 -30.66
N LEU A 462 -0.79 10.37 -30.55
CA LEU A 462 -0.68 11.53 -31.44
C LEU A 462 0.67 12.25 -31.29
N GLU A 463 1.14 12.46 -30.05
CA GLU A 463 2.43 13.11 -29.77
C GLU A 463 3.64 12.29 -30.27
N SER A 464 3.59 10.97 -30.15
CA SER A 464 4.71 10.08 -30.52
C SER A 464 4.76 9.74 -32.01
N THR A 465 3.62 9.75 -32.69
CA THR A 465 3.54 9.37 -34.12
C THR A 465 3.51 10.56 -35.06
N GLY A 466 3.10 11.74 -34.56
CA GLY A 466 2.78 12.89 -35.39
C GLY A 466 1.49 12.72 -36.20
N ALA A 467 0.66 11.74 -35.86
CA ALA A 467 -0.68 11.59 -36.42
C ALA A 467 -1.55 12.80 -36.03
N ARG A 468 -2.54 13.10 -36.88
CA ARG A 468 -3.52 14.18 -36.64
C ARG A 468 -4.82 13.68 -36.03
N ARG A 469 -5.13 12.41 -36.23
CA ARG A 469 -6.33 11.75 -35.72
C ARG A 469 -5.97 10.37 -35.21
N ALA A 470 -6.50 10.00 -34.05
CA ALA A 470 -6.33 8.69 -33.44
C ALA A 470 -7.68 8.20 -32.90
N VAL A 471 -8.01 6.95 -33.19
CA VAL A 471 -9.26 6.30 -32.84
C VAL A 471 -8.97 4.98 -32.14
N LEU A 472 -9.62 4.76 -31.01
CA LEU A 472 -9.55 3.54 -30.21
C LEU A 472 -10.82 2.73 -30.42
N LEU A 473 -10.64 1.49 -30.88
CA LEU A 473 -11.70 0.50 -30.97
C LEU A 473 -11.44 -0.62 -29.97
N LEU A 474 -12.47 -1.04 -29.23
CA LEU A 474 -12.38 -2.21 -28.35
C LEU A 474 -13.26 -3.34 -28.88
N GLU A 475 -12.78 -4.56 -28.69
CA GLU A 475 -13.56 -5.76 -28.95
C GLU A 475 -14.49 -6.04 -27.78
N ARG A 476 -15.79 -6.12 -28.04
CA ARG A 476 -16.81 -6.58 -27.09
C ARG A 476 -17.67 -7.65 -27.78
N ASP A 477 -17.71 -8.84 -27.20
CA ASP A 477 -18.51 -9.98 -27.68
C ASP A 477 -18.29 -10.32 -29.17
N GLY A 478 -17.06 -10.17 -29.66
CA GLY A 478 -16.70 -10.45 -31.07
C GLY A 478 -17.01 -9.31 -32.05
N ALA A 479 -17.51 -8.16 -31.58
CA ALA A 479 -17.74 -6.97 -32.38
C ALA A 479 -16.78 -5.83 -31.95
N LEU A 480 -16.29 -5.06 -32.92
CA LEU A 480 -15.49 -3.87 -32.65
C LEU A 480 -16.40 -2.65 -32.49
N THR A 481 -16.13 -1.88 -31.44
CA THR A 481 -16.85 -0.64 -31.14
C THR A 481 -15.87 0.51 -30.93
N VAL A 482 -16.21 1.70 -31.45
CA VAL A 482 -15.44 2.93 -31.27
C VAL A 482 -15.72 3.50 -29.89
N GLU A 483 -14.68 3.62 -29.07
CA GLU A 483 -14.78 4.01 -27.65
C GLU A 483 -14.27 5.42 -27.38
N ALA A 484 -13.23 5.81 -28.14
CA ALA A 484 -12.64 7.12 -28.04
C ALA A 484 -12.00 7.57 -29.36
N GLU A 485 -12.06 8.86 -29.61
CA GLU A 485 -11.44 9.53 -30.76
C GLU A 485 -10.78 10.83 -30.30
N ARG A 486 -9.61 11.13 -30.87
CA ARG A 486 -8.94 12.41 -30.70
C ARG A 486 -8.41 12.94 -32.03
N THR A 487 -8.69 14.21 -32.30
CA THR A 487 -8.21 14.94 -33.49
C THR A 487 -7.49 16.22 -33.04
N ILE A 488 -6.43 16.64 -33.74
CA ILE A 488 -5.61 17.82 -33.40
C ILE A 488 -6.18 19.12 -33.99
N ASP A 489 -6.72 19.09 -35.22
CA ASP A 489 -7.17 20.29 -35.94
C ASP A 489 -8.56 20.05 -36.60
N PRO A 490 -9.68 20.50 -35.98
CA PRO A 490 -9.77 21.16 -34.69
C PRO A 490 -9.54 20.19 -33.51
N GLU A 491 -8.94 20.69 -32.42
CA GLU A 491 -8.68 19.87 -31.24
C GLU A 491 -10.00 19.41 -30.61
N THR A 492 -10.31 18.13 -30.78
CA THR A 492 -11.55 17.52 -30.33
C THR A 492 -11.25 16.16 -29.72
N ILE A 493 -11.81 15.90 -28.55
CA ILE A 493 -11.77 14.61 -27.87
C ILE A 493 -13.22 14.15 -27.70
N ARG A 494 -13.52 12.97 -28.21
CA ARG A 494 -14.82 12.31 -28.02
C ARG A 494 -14.58 11.03 -27.27
N ILE A 495 -15.22 10.89 -26.10
CA ILE A 495 -15.17 9.71 -25.25
C ILE A 495 -16.62 9.34 -24.92
N GLY A 496 -17.00 8.08 -25.20
CA GLY A 496 -18.35 7.54 -24.99
C GLY A 496 -19.29 7.69 -26.19
N PRO A 497 -20.56 7.27 -26.05
CA PRO A 497 -20.95 5.86 -25.93
C PRO A 497 -20.43 5.01 -27.11
N ALA A 498 -20.09 3.75 -26.83
CA ALA A 498 -19.53 2.81 -27.79
C ALA A 498 -20.39 2.71 -29.06
N THR A 499 -19.84 3.09 -30.22
CA THR A 499 -20.54 3.04 -31.51
C THR A 499 -20.03 1.83 -32.31
N PRO A 500 -20.90 0.93 -32.81
CA PRO A 500 -20.46 -0.20 -33.62
C PRO A 500 -19.69 0.26 -34.86
N LEU A 501 -18.65 -0.47 -35.25
CA LEU A 501 -17.83 -0.17 -36.43
C LEU A 501 -18.68 0.02 -37.70
N ASP A 502 -19.73 -0.77 -37.87
CA ASP A 502 -20.62 -0.72 -39.05
C ASP A 502 -21.44 0.59 -39.13
N ALA A 503 -21.57 1.32 -38.03
CA ALA A 503 -22.24 2.61 -37.96
C ALA A 503 -21.27 3.82 -38.06
N ALA A 504 -19.96 3.57 -38.02
CA ALA A 504 -18.92 4.58 -38.15
C ALA A 504 -18.60 4.82 -39.63
N ALA A 505 -19.22 5.84 -40.23
CA ALA A 505 -19.06 6.17 -41.66
C ALA A 505 -17.70 6.83 -42.01
N ASP A 506 -16.82 7.01 -41.02
CA ASP A 506 -15.63 7.86 -41.07
C ASP A 506 -14.33 7.08 -40.79
N LEU A 507 -14.31 5.77 -41.08
CA LEU A 507 -13.17 4.87 -40.92
C LEU A 507 -13.04 3.90 -42.10
N ALA A 508 -11.81 3.48 -42.41
CA ALA A 508 -11.54 2.39 -43.36
C ALA A 508 -11.84 1.03 -42.70
N VAL A 509 -13.09 0.57 -42.81
CA VAL A 509 -13.59 -0.65 -42.16
C VAL A 509 -12.79 -1.89 -42.59
N SER A 510 -12.42 -2.01 -43.87
CA SER A 510 -11.65 -3.14 -44.38
C SER A 510 -10.26 -3.25 -43.74
N VAL A 511 -9.60 -2.12 -43.48
CA VAL A 511 -8.28 -2.06 -42.84
C VAL A 511 -8.38 -2.48 -41.38
N VAL A 512 -9.37 -1.95 -40.65
CA VAL A 512 -9.61 -2.29 -39.24
C VAL A 512 -9.92 -3.78 -39.09
N GLN A 513 -10.80 -4.34 -39.93
CA GLN A 513 -11.13 -5.76 -39.91
C GLN A 513 -9.94 -6.65 -40.25
N HIS A 514 -9.13 -6.26 -41.23
CA HIS A 514 -7.93 -7.00 -41.60
C HIS A 514 -6.92 -7.07 -40.44
N VAL A 515 -6.68 -5.95 -39.77
CA VAL A 515 -5.78 -5.89 -38.60
C VAL A 515 -6.35 -6.68 -37.43
N ALA A 516 -7.66 -6.63 -37.20
CA ALA A 516 -8.32 -7.42 -36.16
C ALA A 516 -8.17 -8.95 -36.39
N GLN A 517 -8.27 -9.40 -37.65
CA GLN A 517 -8.17 -10.81 -38.02
C GLN A 517 -6.73 -11.33 -38.07
N THR A 518 -5.82 -10.55 -38.64
CA THR A 518 -4.42 -10.97 -38.88
C THR A 518 -3.50 -10.62 -37.72
N GLN A 519 -3.89 -9.66 -36.88
CA GLN A 519 -3.06 -9.03 -35.84
C GLN A 519 -1.74 -8.44 -36.37
N GLN A 520 -1.61 -8.27 -37.68
CA GLN A 520 -0.45 -7.64 -38.32
C GLN A 520 -0.71 -6.15 -38.52
N PRO A 521 0.28 -5.27 -38.28
CA PRO A 521 0.11 -3.85 -38.50
C PRO A 521 -0.03 -3.53 -39.99
N VAL A 522 -0.93 -2.59 -40.33
CA VAL A 522 -1.12 -2.10 -41.71
C VAL A 522 -0.73 -0.63 -41.77
N VAL A 523 0.10 -0.29 -42.76
CA VAL A 523 0.50 1.08 -43.07
C VAL A 523 0.13 1.39 -44.51
N LEU A 524 -0.66 2.44 -44.73
CA LEU A 524 -0.98 2.94 -46.06
C LEU A 524 -0.42 4.35 -46.20
N ALA A 525 0.49 4.55 -47.15
CA ALA A 525 1.07 5.87 -47.43
C ALA A 525 0.17 6.77 -48.31
N GLY A 526 -0.98 6.26 -48.76
CA GLY A 526 -1.98 6.95 -49.57
C GLY A 526 -3.04 6.00 -50.15
N ALA A 527 -4.11 6.58 -50.71
CA ALA A 527 -5.35 5.92 -51.19
C ALA A 527 -5.20 4.86 -52.31
N ALA A 528 -3.99 4.54 -52.76
CA ALA A 528 -3.73 3.62 -53.87
C ALA A 528 -2.47 2.75 -53.69
N ALA A 529 -1.95 2.62 -52.47
CA ALA A 529 -0.67 1.95 -52.23
C ALA A 529 -0.77 0.42 -52.07
N ASP A 530 -1.98 -0.12 -51.82
CA ASP A 530 -2.19 -1.54 -51.55
C ASP A 530 -3.51 -2.02 -52.16
N ASP A 531 -3.42 -2.89 -53.16
CA ASP A 531 -4.56 -3.45 -53.90
C ASP A 531 -5.58 -4.16 -52.98
N ARG A 532 -5.17 -4.59 -51.77
CA ARG A 532 -6.05 -5.26 -50.81
C ARG A 532 -7.14 -4.37 -50.23
N PHE A 533 -6.98 -3.05 -50.27
CA PHE A 533 -7.88 -2.08 -49.64
C PHE A 533 -8.42 -1.03 -50.63
N ALA A 534 -8.18 -1.23 -51.93
CA ALA A 534 -8.53 -0.27 -52.99
C ALA A 534 -10.05 -0.08 -53.19
N ASP A 535 -10.86 -1.07 -52.80
CA ASP A 535 -12.33 -1.02 -52.90
C ASP A 535 -13.02 -0.42 -51.65
N ASP A 536 -12.26 -0.04 -50.61
CA ASP A 536 -12.82 0.55 -49.39
C ASP A 536 -13.26 2.01 -49.63
N PRO A 537 -14.55 2.35 -49.41
CA PRO A 537 -15.07 3.69 -49.69
C PRO A 537 -14.29 4.81 -49.01
N TYR A 538 -13.85 4.60 -47.77
CA TYR A 538 -13.12 5.62 -47.01
C TYR A 538 -11.69 5.78 -47.53
N VAL A 539 -11.04 4.69 -47.93
CA VAL A 539 -9.68 4.73 -48.49
C VAL A 539 -9.68 5.48 -49.82
N VAL A 540 -10.69 5.26 -50.67
CA VAL A 540 -10.86 5.96 -51.95
C VAL A 540 -11.12 7.45 -51.75
N GLU A 541 -11.93 7.83 -50.75
CA GLU A 541 -12.31 9.22 -50.47
C GLU A 541 -11.19 10.02 -49.75
N ALA A 542 -10.37 9.36 -48.93
CA ALA A 542 -9.33 10.00 -48.10
C ALA A 542 -8.11 10.55 -48.88
N ASN A 543 -8.14 10.53 -50.21
CA ASN A 543 -7.20 11.04 -51.22
C ASN A 543 -6.05 11.93 -50.67
N GLY A 544 -4.97 11.29 -50.18
CA GLY A 544 -3.76 11.98 -49.67
C GLY A 544 -3.52 11.91 -48.15
N ARG A 545 -4.27 11.10 -47.40
CA ARG A 545 -3.95 10.76 -46.00
C ARG A 545 -3.15 9.47 -45.90
N SER A 546 -2.31 9.40 -44.88
CA SER A 546 -1.64 8.18 -44.48
C SER A 546 -2.34 7.53 -43.29
N LEU A 547 -2.36 6.20 -43.27
CA LEU A 547 -3.08 5.41 -42.28
C LEU A 547 -2.12 4.43 -41.60
N LEU A 548 -2.20 4.33 -40.28
CA LEU A 548 -1.55 3.29 -39.49
C LEU A 548 -2.61 2.62 -38.60
N CYS A 549 -2.72 1.31 -38.73
CA CYS A 549 -3.64 0.51 -37.94
C CYS A 549 -2.87 -0.63 -37.25
N VAL A 550 -2.99 -0.73 -35.93
CA VAL A 550 -2.29 -1.71 -35.11
C VAL A 550 -3.25 -2.42 -34.16
N ALA A 551 -3.07 -3.73 -33.99
CA ALA A 551 -3.86 -4.53 -33.07
C ALA A 551 -3.39 -4.32 -31.62
N MET A 552 -4.34 -4.22 -30.70
CA MET A 552 -4.10 -4.28 -29.26
C MET A 552 -4.30 -5.72 -28.82
N THR A 553 -3.23 -6.42 -28.47
CA THR A 553 -3.29 -7.83 -28.07
C THR A 553 -2.82 -8.04 -26.64
N HIS A 554 -3.56 -8.84 -25.87
CA HIS A 554 -3.17 -9.29 -24.54
C HIS A 554 -3.23 -10.82 -24.49
N GLN A 555 -2.11 -11.47 -24.14
CA GLN A 555 -1.99 -12.94 -24.09
C GLN A 555 -2.44 -13.65 -25.40
N GLY A 556 -2.16 -13.04 -26.56
CA GLY A 556 -2.53 -13.57 -27.88
C GLY A 556 -4.01 -13.38 -28.27
N ARG A 557 -4.83 -12.78 -27.39
CA ARG A 557 -6.22 -12.40 -27.70
C ARG A 557 -6.27 -10.94 -28.10
N LEU A 558 -7.14 -10.63 -29.07
CA LEU A 558 -7.44 -9.25 -29.44
C LEU A 558 -8.20 -8.60 -28.27
N ALA A 559 -7.77 -7.40 -27.90
CA ALA A 559 -8.48 -6.52 -26.96
C ALA A 559 -9.14 -5.35 -27.70
N GLY A 560 -8.58 -4.98 -28.85
CA GLY A 560 -9.04 -3.84 -29.63
C GLY A 560 -8.09 -3.51 -30.78
N VAL A 561 -8.35 -2.39 -31.44
CA VAL A 561 -7.56 -1.87 -32.56
C VAL A 561 -7.33 -0.37 -32.35
N LEU A 562 -6.10 0.08 -32.61
CA LEU A 562 -5.76 1.49 -32.68
C LEU A 562 -5.63 1.90 -34.15
N TYR A 563 -6.36 2.94 -34.53
CA TYR A 563 -6.39 3.49 -35.88
C TYR A 563 -5.89 4.94 -35.86
N MET A 564 -4.97 5.28 -36.75
CA MET A 564 -4.36 6.62 -36.80
C MET A 564 -4.32 7.14 -38.23
N GLU A 565 -4.56 8.45 -38.37
CA GLU A 565 -4.45 9.17 -39.64
C GLU A 565 -3.43 10.30 -39.56
N GLY A 566 -2.64 10.46 -40.62
CA GLY A 566 -1.66 11.54 -40.79
C GLY A 566 -1.63 12.09 -42.23
N ASP A 567 -0.76 13.05 -42.47
CA ASP A 567 -0.57 13.65 -43.80
C ASP A 567 0.34 12.79 -44.68
N ALA A 568 0.00 12.56 -45.95
CA ALA A 568 0.86 11.77 -46.86
C ALA A 568 2.18 12.46 -47.22
N VAL A 569 2.23 13.80 -47.21
CA VAL A 569 3.41 14.59 -47.62
C VAL A 569 4.59 14.47 -46.63
N ALA A 570 4.33 14.04 -45.39
CA ALA A 570 5.32 13.98 -44.32
C ALA A 570 6.16 12.67 -44.28
N GLY A 571 5.99 11.74 -45.22
CA GLY A 571 6.70 10.46 -45.22
C GLY A 571 6.19 9.54 -44.10
N ALA A 572 4.94 9.15 -44.25
CA ALA A 572 4.09 8.64 -43.20
C ALA A 572 4.54 7.33 -42.53
N PHE A 573 4.53 7.34 -41.20
CA PHE A 573 4.76 6.21 -40.29
C PHE A 573 5.97 5.35 -40.67
N ARG A 574 7.17 5.81 -40.29
CA ARG A 574 8.42 5.05 -40.47
C ARG A 574 8.39 3.76 -39.66
N ALA A 575 9.17 2.75 -40.06
CA ALA A 575 9.23 1.45 -39.39
C ALA A 575 9.41 1.55 -37.86
N GLY A 576 10.26 2.47 -37.37
CA GLY A 576 10.42 2.71 -35.94
C GLY A 576 9.16 3.24 -35.24
N GLN A 577 8.34 4.05 -35.91
CA GLN A 577 7.06 4.55 -35.36
C GLN A 577 6.01 3.45 -35.35
N VAL A 578 6.02 2.54 -36.33
CA VAL A 578 5.13 1.37 -36.37
C VAL A 578 5.45 0.42 -35.20
N GLU A 579 6.73 0.14 -34.99
CA GLU A 579 7.20 -0.69 -33.87
C GLU A 579 6.84 -0.06 -32.52
N LEU A 580 6.98 1.26 -32.42
CA LEU A 580 6.60 2.04 -31.25
C LEU A 580 5.10 1.95 -30.92
N CYS A 581 4.27 2.12 -31.95
CA CYS A 581 2.83 1.97 -31.84
C CYS A 581 2.43 0.55 -31.46
N GLY A 582 3.09 -0.47 -31.99
CA GLY A 582 2.87 -1.86 -31.60
C GLY A 582 3.16 -2.10 -30.12
N LEU A 583 4.24 -1.50 -29.60
CA LEU A 583 4.58 -1.58 -28.17
C LEU A 583 3.53 -0.87 -27.30
N LEU A 584 3.14 0.35 -27.68
CA LEU A 584 2.11 1.12 -26.97
C LEU A 584 0.75 0.41 -27.02
N ALA A 585 0.39 -0.19 -28.16
CA ALA A 585 -0.84 -0.96 -28.33
C ALA A 585 -0.87 -2.18 -27.41
N SER A 586 0.26 -2.88 -27.28
CA SER A 586 0.40 -4.03 -26.38
C SER A 586 0.24 -3.63 -24.90
N GLN A 587 0.85 -2.51 -24.50
CA GLN A 587 0.75 -1.99 -23.13
C GLN A 587 -0.64 -1.42 -22.83
N ALA A 588 -1.26 -0.76 -23.80
CA ALA A 588 -2.64 -0.30 -23.73
C ALA A 588 -3.61 -1.48 -23.58
N ALA A 589 -3.37 -2.60 -24.26
CA ALA A 589 -4.20 -3.80 -24.11
C ALA A 589 -4.19 -4.30 -22.65
N VAL A 590 -3.02 -4.31 -22.00
CA VAL A 590 -2.87 -4.66 -20.58
C VAL A 590 -3.61 -3.67 -19.68
N ALA A 591 -3.41 -2.37 -19.89
CA ALA A 591 -4.02 -1.32 -19.08
C ALA A 591 -5.56 -1.33 -19.18
N VAL A 592 -6.10 -1.48 -20.40
CA VAL A 592 -7.55 -1.61 -20.64
C VAL A 592 -8.09 -2.87 -19.97
N HIS A 593 -7.40 -4.01 -20.11
CA HIS A 593 -7.80 -5.24 -19.44
C HIS A 593 -7.87 -5.08 -17.91
N ASN A 594 -6.87 -4.44 -17.31
CA ASN A 594 -6.82 -4.18 -15.88
C ASN A 594 -7.94 -3.23 -15.42
N ALA A 595 -8.19 -2.14 -16.17
CA ALA A 595 -9.26 -1.20 -15.85
C ALA A 595 -10.65 -1.83 -15.97
N LEU A 596 -10.89 -2.67 -17.00
CA LEU A 596 -12.14 -3.41 -17.16
C LEU A 596 -12.36 -4.41 -16.02
N ARG A 597 -11.33 -5.19 -15.64
CA ARG A 597 -11.37 -6.12 -14.50
C ARG A 597 -11.60 -5.41 -13.17
N TYR A 598 -10.97 -4.24 -12.97
CA TYR A 598 -11.17 -3.43 -11.78
C TYR A 598 -12.61 -2.93 -11.67
N ARG A 599 -13.18 -2.44 -12.77
CA ARG A 599 -14.59 -2.02 -12.82
C ARG A 599 -15.54 -3.17 -12.49
N GLU A 600 -15.32 -4.35 -13.06
CA GLU A 600 -16.14 -5.53 -12.73
C GLU A 600 -16.00 -5.97 -11.27
N ALA A 601 -14.79 -5.90 -10.70
CA ALA A 601 -14.57 -6.19 -9.28
C ALA A 601 -15.28 -5.18 -8.38
N GLN A 602 -15.29 -3.89 -8.76
CA GLN A 602 -15.98 -2.83 -8.04
C GLN A 602 -17.51 -2.99 -8.15
N GLU A 603 -18.02 -3.35 -9.32
CA GLU A 603 -19.44 -3.65 -9.55
C GLU A 603 -19.88 -4.85 -8.71
N THR A 604 -19.13 -5.96 -8.77
CA THR A 604 -19.38 -7.17 -7.97
C THR A 604 -19.31 -6.87 -6.46
N SER A 605 -18.36 -6.05 -6.02
CA SER A 605 -18.25 -5.62 -4.62
C SER A 605 -19.44 -4.76 -4.19
N SER A 606 -19.89 -3.85 -5.06
CA SER A 606 -21.08 -3.03 -4.81
C SER A 606 -22.35 -3.88 -4.76
N GLU A 607 -22.48 -4.86 -5.65
CA GLU A 607 -23.60 -5.82 -5.66
C GLU A 607 -23.60 -6.70 -4.43
N LEU A 608 -22.45 -7.24 -4.03
CA LEU A 608 -22.31 -8.03 -2.81
C LEU A 608 -22.64 -7.19 -1.57
N ARG A 609 -22.19 -5.94 -1.54
CA ARG A 609 -22.53 -5.00 -0.47
C ARG A 609 -24.02 -4.74 -0.40
N ARG A 610 -24.68 -4.46 -1.54
CA ARG A 610 -26.15 -4.28 -1.58
C ARG A 610 -26.90 -5.56 -1.18
N SER A 611 -26.39 -6.72 -1.58
CA SER A 611 -26.98 -8.02 -1.18
C SER A 611 -26.81 -8.28 0.32
N ASN A 612 -25.67 -7.92 0.91
CA ASN A 612 -25.44 -8.01 2.35
C ASN A 612 -26.34 -7.03 3.11
N GLU A 613 -26.44 -5.77 2.67
CA GLU A 613 -27.35 -4.78 3.25
C GLU A 613 -28.81 -5.25 3.17
N ALA A 614 -29.21 -5.89 2.07
CA ALA A 614 -30.54 -6.49 1.91
C ALA A 614 -30.78 -7.69 2.83
N LEU A 615 -29.79 -8.59 2.96
CA LEU A 615 -29.86 -9.74 3.88
C LEU A 615 -29.89 -9.29 5.35
N GLU A 616 -29.12 -8.27 5.72
CA GLU A 616 -29.16 -7.66 7.05
C GLU A 616 -30.54 -7.07 7.34
N ALA A 617 -31.12 -6.33 6.40
CA ALA A 617 -32.47 -5.81 6.53
C ALA A 617 -33.53 -6.93 6.66
N GLU A 618 -33.37 -8.02 5.89
CA GLU A 618 -34.25 -9.20 5.97
C GLU A 618 -34.11 -9.92 7.31
N VAL A 619 -32.89 -10.06 7.84
CA VAL A 619 -32.62 -10.65 9.17
C VAL A 619 -33.20 -9.77 10.27
N VAL A 620 -33.08 -8.45 10.18
CA VAL A 620 -33.72 -7.52 11.11
C VAL A 620 -35.25 -7.67 11.07
N ARG A 621 -35.84 -7.75 9.87
CA ARG A 621 -37.29 -7.97 9.69
C ARG A 621 -37.76 -9.29 10.31
N LEU A 622 -37.05 -10.38 10.02
CA LEU A 622 -37.35 -11.72 10.57
C LEU A 622 -37.20 -11.75 12.09
N ASN A 623 -36.21 -11.05 12.65
CA ASN A 623 -36.03 -10.93 14.10
C ASN A 623 -37.15 -10.10 14.74
N GLU A 624 -37.63 -9.04 14.09
CA GLU A 624 -38.80 -8.29 14.54
C GLU A 624 -40.09 -9.12 14.47
N GLU A 625 -40.29 -9.90 13.41
CA GLU A 625 -41.42 -10.83 13.28
C GLU A 625 -41.37 -11.93 14.35
N LEU A 626 -40.18 -12.48 14.64
CA LEU A 626 -39.98 -13.44 15.73
C LEU A 626 -40.23 -12.82 17.12
N ARG A 627 -39.81 -11.58 17.36
CA ARG A 627 -40.11 -10.85 18.62
C ARG A 627 -41.60 -10.61 18.79
N ARG A 628 -42.29 -10.23 17.70
CA ARG A 628 -43.76 -10.11 17.69
C ARG A 628 -44.45 -11.46 17.93
N ALA A 629 -43.96 -12.53 17.32
CA ALA A 629 -44.50 -13.89 17.53
C ALA A 629 -44.24 -14.43 18.95
N ARG A 630 -43.17 -13.98 19.61
CA ARG A 630 -42.85 -14.31 21.01
C ARG A 630 -43.61 -13.47 22.04
N GLY A 631 -44.41 -12.50 21.61
CA GLY A 631 -45.28 -11.71 22.50
C GLY A 631 -44.55 -10.62 23.30
N GLU A 632 -43.36 -10.19 22.88
CA GLU A 632 -42.62 -9.10 23.52
C GLU A 632 -43.14 -7.75 23.01
N THR A 633 -44.08 -7.15 23.75
CA THR A 633 -44.50 -5.75 23.51
C THR A 633 -43.40 -4.78 23.95
N PRO A 634 -43.12 -3.70 23.19
CA PRO A 634 -42.14 -2.70 23.60
C PRO A 634 -42.66 -1.98 24.85
N SER A 635 -41.95 -2.12 25.97
CA SER A 635 -42.22 -1.38 27.19
C SER A 635 -41.86 0.09 26.99
N THR A 636 -42.86 0.96 27.11
CA THR A 636 -42.78 2.44 27.15
C THR A 636 -41.86 2.97 28.22
#